data_AF-B4D794-F1
#
_entry.id   AF-B4D794-F1
#
_cell.length_a   1.000
_cell.length_b   1.000
_cell.length_c   1.000
_cell.angle_alpha   90.00
_cell.angle_beta   90.00
_cell.angle_gamma   90.00
#
_symmetry.space_group_name_H-M   'P 1'
#
loop_
_entity.id
_entity.type
_entity.pdbx_description
1 polymer ?
#
loop_
_entity_poly.entity_id
_entity_poly.type
_entity_poly.pdbx_seq_one_letter_code
_entity_poly.pdbx_strand_id
1 'polypeptide(L)'
;MAYSFAARWFISSTSLLLSATLGFSADVPGNLIVNGSFEAGMQIWKGDGKIVLLPEGNRVCEIEASKSRMKDIKQEFHMKQLQQVEVIFRARSLNYTGPGLRVSIHQTGSGSLIWNKQLPEDGSWREFHILYTRAGGNVDARELNIATLIGTGKVQVDDVEVREPSKVVENQPPQPVAPSPAATPMPETRPPASAPFARPAAPPPSAIPTSPLPAGTFGSLADVLKSVPPDSLKKLQDASTVEAGITEINQYLAQNAKGKPAQFRVKIAVAEPVAEKRNKFRVRMVDASVANGTGDDINGRLWAYFPESSVPPDGKATVGSEIVISGVIGRCDINNKGHLQLNIDLQGSKLASP
;
A
#
# COMPACT_ATOMS: atom_id res chain seq x y z
N MET A 1 65.15 36.57 6.60
CA MET A 1 64.51 35.25 6.49
C MET A 1 63.23 35.43 5.71
N ALA A 2 63.22 34.97 4.45
CA ALA A 2 62.08 35.07 3.54
C ALA A 2 61.51 33.66 3.33
N TYR A 3 60.19 33.50 3.46
CA TYR A 3 59.51 32.28 3.03
C TYR A 3 58.38 32.62 2.06
N SER A 4 58.44 31.92 0.93
CA SER A 4 57.71 32.09 -0.31
C SER A 4 56.35 31.40 -0.26
N PHE A 5 55.31 32.06 -0.78
CA PHE A 5 53.97 31.49 -0.97
C PHE A 5 53.93 30.67 -2.27
N ALA A 6 53.64 29.37 -2.16
CA ALA A 6 53.42 28.49 -3.31
C ALA A 6 51.96 28.57 -3.79
N ALA A 7 51.78 29.00 -5.05
CA ALA A 7 50.52 28.97 -5.77
C ALA A 7 50.16 27.54 -6.19
N ARG A 8 48.92 27.11 -5.91
CA ARG A 8 48.35 25.84 -6.42
C ARG A 8 47.64 26.09 -7.75
N TRP A 9 48.06 25.31 -8.75
CA TRP A 9 47.52 25.25 -10.09
C TRP A 9 46.18 24.49 -10.14
N PHE A 10 45.19 25.04 -10.83
CA PHE A 10 43.98 24.35 -11.27
C PHE A 10 44.27 23.65 -12.61
N ILE A 11 44.22 22.32 -12.65
CA ILE A 11 44.22 21.56 -13.89
C ILE A 11 42.76 21.33 -14.30
N SER A 12 42.34 22.06 -15.33
CA SER A 12 41.09 21.86 -16.05
C SER A 12 41.14 20.51 -16.77
N SER A 13 40.25 19.59 -16.39
CA SER A 13 40.11 18.28 -17.02
C SER A 13 38.99 18.34 -18.05
N THR A 14 39.37 18.51 -19.32
CA THR A 14 38.50 18.39 -20.49
C THR A 14 38.04 16.94 -20.61
N SER A 15 36.79 16.65 -20.25
CA SER A 15 36.19 15.32 -20.46
C SER A 15 35.71 15.21 -21.91
N LEU A 16 36.37 14.35 -22.68
CA LEU A 16 35.91 13.86 -23.98
C LEU A 16 34.62 13.06 -23.78
N LEU A 17 33.50 13.62 -24.24
CA LEU A 17 32.22 12.94 -24.40
C LEU A 17 32.33 11.92 -25.55
N LEU A 18 32.68 10.68 -25.20
CA LEU A 18 32.53 9.55 -26.10
C LEU A 18 31.06 9.13 -26.07
N SER A 19 30.31 9.52 -27.10
CA SER A 19 28.91 9.11 -27.30
C SER A 19 28.83 7.62 -27.60
N ALA A 20 28.86 6.80 -26.55
CA ALA A 20 28.40 5.43 -26.62
C ALA A 20 26.86 5.48 -26.71
N THR A 21 26.32 5.08 -27.85
CA THR A 21 24.91 4.72 -28.02
C THR A 21 24.62 3.50 -27.15
N LEU A 22 24.36 3.76 -25.86
CA LEU A 22 23.85 2.78 -24.92
C LEU A 22 22.48 2.33 -25.43
N GLY A 23 22.36 1.04 -25.71
CA GLY A 23 21.07 0.40 -25.94
C GLY A 23 20.23 0.57 -24.68
N PHE A 24 19.34 1.54 -24.69
CA PHE A 24 18.27 1.64 -23.71
C PHE A 24 17.46 0.35 -23.84
N SER A 25 17.55 -0.51 -22.82
CA SER A 25 16.61 -1.62 -22.64
C SER A 25 15.20 -1.05 -22.81
N ALA A 26 14.37 -1.72 -23.62
CA ALA A 26 13.03 -1.26 -23.94
C ALA A 26 12.28 -0.87 -22.66
N ASP A 27 12.04 0.42 -22.48
CA ASP A 27 11.26 0.93 -21.36
C ASP A 27 9.91 0.22 -21.37
N VAL A 28 9.56 -0.43 -20.25
CA VAL A 28 8.24 -1.01 -20.07
C VAL A 28 7.20 0.11 -20.29
N PRO A 29 6.29 -0.01 -21.27
CA PRO A 29 5.35 1.05 -21.57
C PRO A 29 4.55 1.46 -20.33
N GLY A 30 4.61 2.73 -19.98
CA GLY A 30 3.90 3.27 -18.80
C GLY A 30 4.73 3.28 -17.50
N ASN A 31 5.98 2.84 -17.51
CA ASN A 31 6.89 3.05 -16.39
C ASN A 31 7.29 4.54 -16.28
N LEU A 32 7.20 5.09 -15.08
CA LEU A 32 7.50 6.49 -14.75
C LEU A 32 8.94 6.68 -14.28
N ILE A 33 9.66 5.59 -14.01
CA ILE A 33 11.10 5.59 -13.81
C ILE A 33 11.81 4.96 -15.00
N VAL A 34 13.09 5.28 -15.14
CA VAL A 34 13.96 4.75 -16.19
C VAL A 34 15.05 3.88 -15.58
N ASN A 35 15.53 2.88 -16.32
CA ASN A 35 16.59 1.97 -15.87
C ASN A 35 16.24 1.24 -14.55
N GLY A 36 15.00 0.76 -14.45
CA GLY A 36 14.53 -0.05 -13.32
C GLY A 36 15.17 -1.45 -13.23
N SER A 37 15.66 -1.97 -14.36
CA SER A 37 16.43 -3.23 -14.45
C SER A 37 17.94 -3.05 -14.23
N PHE A 38 18.41 -1.83 -13.97
CA PHE A 38 19.82 -1.51 -13.73
C PHE A 38 20.82 -1.87 -14.85
N GLU A 39 20.35 -2.24 -16.04
CA GLU A 39 21.20 -2.61 -17.18
C GLU A 39 22.14 -1.47 -17.61
N ALA A 40 21.68 -0.22 -17.50
CA ALA A 40 22.46 0.98 -17.78
C ALA A 40 23.33 1.46 -16.60
N GLY A 41 23.50 0.64 -15.56
CA GLY A 41 24.34 0.99 -14.41
C GLY A 41 23.61 1.76 -13.31
N MET A 42 24.38 2.44 -12.46
CA MET A 42 23.88 3.41 -11.45
C MET A 42 23.84 4.86 -11.97
N GLN A 43 23.89 5.09 -13.29
CA GLN A 43 24.05 6.46 -13.82
C GLN A 43 22.85 7.37 -13.51
N ILE A 44 21.65 6.80 -13.42
CA ILE A 44 20.41 7.54 -13.16
C ILE A 44 19.98 7.44 -11.69
N TRP A 45 20.35 6.34 -11.03
CA TRP A 45 20.08 6.10 -9.62
C TRP A 45 21.10 6.80 -8.75
N LYS A 46 20.65 7.49 -7.70
CA LYS A 46 21.52 8.08 -6.68
C LYS A 46 21.58 7.15 -5.48
N GLY A 47 22.68 7.18 -4.71
CA GLY A 47 22.78 6.48 -3.43
C GLY A 47 24.00 5.58 -3.29
N ASP A 48 23.91 4.61 -2.39
CA ASP A 48 24.99 3.70 -1.98
C ASP A 48 24.99 2.35 -2.74
N GLY A 49 24.11 2.18 -3.74
CA GLY A 49 24.00 0.94 -4.53
C GLY A 49 25.19 0.69 -5.46
N LYS A 50 25.47 -0.59 -5.72
CA LYS A 50 26.51 -1.07 -6.65
C LYS A 50 25.90 -2.08 -7.63
N ILE A 51 26.25 -1.98 -8.91
CA ILE A 51 25.80 -2.98 -9.89
C ILE A 51 26.61 -4.26 -9.78
N VAL A 52 25.91 -5.39 -9.76
CA VAL A 52 26.49 -6.74 -9.77
C VAL A 52 25.91 -7.50 -10.95
N LEU A 53 26.79 -8.19 -11.69
CA LEU A 53 26.41 -9.10 -12.76
C LEU A 53 26.11 -10.47 -12.14
N LEU A 54 24.89 -10.97 -12.32
CA LEU A 54 24.51 -12.31 -11.88
C LEU A 54 25.07 -13.38 -12.83
N PRO A 55 25.20 -14.64 -12.38
CA PRO A 55 25.65 -15.74 -13.24
C PRO A 55 24.83 -15.90 -14.53
N GLU A 56 23.56 -15.54 -14.49
CA GLU A 56 22.62 -15.61 -15.63
C GLU A 56 22.81 -14.46 -16.62
N GLY A 57 23.71 -13.50 -16.33
CA GLY A 57 24.02 -12.36 -17.19
C GLY A 57 23.19 -11.10 -16.93
N ASN A 58 22.18 -11.17 -16.05
CA ASN A 58 21.38 -10.01 -15.66
C ASN A 58 22.15 -9.12 -14.69
N ARG A 59 21.96 -7.80 -14.78
CA ARG A 59 22.53 -6.83 -13.84
C ARG A 59 21.50 -6.50 -12.78
N VAL A 60 21.94 -6.45 -11.52
CA VAL A 60 21.10 -6.06 -10.38
C VAL A 60 21.78 -4.99 -9.54
N CYS A 61 21.00 -4.22 -8.79
CA CYS A 61 21.54 -3.30 -7.81
C CYS A 61 21.73 -4.00 -6.46
N GLU A 62 22.96 -4.05 -5.96
CA GLU A 62 23.31 -4.54 -4.64
C GLU A 62 23.54 -3.37 -3.67
N ILE A 63 22.88 -3.41 -2.51
CA ILE A 63 23.05 -2.47 -1.42
C ILE A 63 23.69 -3.23 -0.26
N GLU A 64 24.92 -2.85 0.10
CA GLU A 64 25.61 -3.39 1.27
C GLU A 64 25.14 -2.68 2.54
N ALA A 65 24.52 -3.44 3.45
CA ALA A 65 23.97 -2.90 4.68
C ALA A 65 25.09 -2.44 5.63
N SER A 66 24.78 -1.43 6.44
CA SER A 66 25.70 -0.89 7.44
C SER A 66 25.13 -1.01 8.84
N LYS A 67 26.01 -1.30 9.81
CA LYS A 67 25.68 -1.33 11.24
C LYS A 67 25.42 0.06 11.84
N SER A 68 25.80 1.14 11.15
CA SER A 68 25.77 2.50 11.70
C SER A 68 24.78 3.44 11.03
N ARG A 69 24.38 3.16 9.78
CA ARG A 69 23.44 3.99 9.03
C ARG A 69 22.67 3.17 8.02
N MET A 70 21.48 3.65 7.65
CA MET A 70 20.78 3.13 6.47
C MET A 70 21.59 3.43 5.21
N LYS A 71 21.44 2.55 4.22
CA LYS A 71 22.06 2.65 2.90
C LYS A 71 20.96 2.55 1.87
N ASP A 72 20.91 3.48 0.93
CA ASP A 72 19.76 3.66 0.05
C ASP A 72 20.12 3.78 -1.42
N ILE A 73 19.11 3.57 -2.27
CA ILE A 73 19.08 4.02 -3.65
C ILE A 73 17.83 4.85 -3.86
N LYS A 74 17.92 5.85 -4.72
CA LYS A 74 16.79 6.75 -4.99
C LYS A 74 16.78 7.29 -6.41
N GLN A 75 15.57 7.54 -6.90
CA GLN A 75 15.32 8.10 -8.20
C GLN A 75 14.08 9.01 -8.14
N GLU A 76 14.18 10.15 -8.80
CA GLU A 76 13.04 11.05 -8.98
C GLU A 76 12.17 10.57 -10.15
N PHE A 77 10.85 10.67 -9.99
CA PHE A 77 9.86 10.40 -11.03
C PHE A 77 8.74 11.43 -10.99
N HIS A 78 8.03 11.56 -12.10
CA HIS A 78 6.92 12.48 -12.27
C HIS A 78 5.61 11.70 -12.38
N MET A 79 4.66 12.01 -11.50
CA MET A 79 3.34 11.36 -11.52
C MET A 79 2.47 11.79 -12.71
N LYS A 80 2.82 12.90 -13.37
CA LYS A 80 2.04 13.55 -14.41
C LYS A 80 0.62 13.83 -13.90
N GLN A 81 -0.39 13.32 -14.59
CA GLN A 81 -1.81 13.49 -14.24
C GLN A 81 -2.34 12.37 -13.33
N LEU A 82 -1.51 11.37 -12.99
CA LEU A 82 -1.95 10.22 -12.21
C LEU A 82 -2.18 10.60 -10.74
N GLN A 83 -3.33 10.20 -10.20
CA GLN A 83 -3.65 10.31 -8.77
C GLN A 83 -3.05 9.18 -7.94
N GLN A 84 -2.82 8.03 -8.56
CA GLN A 84 -2.25 6.85 -7.94
C GLN A 84 -1.17 6.25 -8.83
N VAL A 85 -0.16 5.65 -8.21
CA VAL A 85 0.84 4.82 -8.89
C VAL A 85 1.07 3.56 -8.07
N GLU A 86 1.45 2.49 -8.73
CA GLU A 86 1.92 1.25 -8.14
C GLU A 86 3.43 1.17 -8.31
N VAL A 87 4.15 1.01 -7.21
CA VAL A 87 5.58 0.70 -7.21
C VAL A 87 5.74 -0.81 -7.11
N ILE A 88 6.43 -1.40 -8.07
CA ILE A 88 6.73 -2.82 -8.15
C ILE A 88 8.25 -2.97 -8.15
N PHE A 89 8.78 -3.92 -7.40
CA PHE A 89 10.19 -4.27 -7.47
C PHE A 89 10.42 -5.67 -6.90
N ARG A 90 11.52 -6.30 -7.31
CA ARG A 90 11.98 -7.56 -6.74
C ARG A 90 13.17 -7.30 -5.84
N ALA A 91 13.22 -8.00 -4.70
CA ALA A 91 14.38 -7.96 -3.83
C ALA A 91 14.67 -9.31 -3.19
N ARG A 92 15.94 -9.55 -2.85
CA ARG A 92 16.39 -10.70 -2.07
C ARG A 92 17.48 -10.34 -1.07
N SER A 93 17.54 -11.08 0.02
CA SER A 93 18.60 -10.96 1.02
C SER A 93 19.82 -11.82 0.63
N LEU A 94 21.01 -11.37 0.97
CA LEU A 94 22.26 -12.14 0.88
C LEU A 94 23.01 -11.99 2.21
N ASN A 95 22.76 -12.94 3.12
CA ASN A 95 23.25 -12.90 4.51
C ASN A 95 22.89 -11.58 5.24
N TYR A 96 21.75 -10.99 4.89
CA TYR A 96 21.30 -9.72 5.46
C TYR A 96 20.63 -9.94 6.82
N THR A 97 21.11 -9.24 7.85
CA THR A 97 20.64 -9.39 9.24
C THR A 97 19.74 -8.25 9.72
N GLY A 98 19.52 -7.23 8.88
CA GLY A 98 18.67 -6.12 9.25
C GLY A 98 17.18 -6.50 9.19
N PRO A 99 16.29 -5.71 9.81
CA PRO A 99 14.87 -6.03 9.97
C PRO A 99 14.04 -5.96 8.66
N GLY A 100 14.69 -5.77 7.51
CA GLY A 100 14.05 -5.66 6.19
C GLY A 100 14.48 -4.42 5.42
N LEU A 101 13.67 -4.05 4.43
CA LEU A 101 13.81 -2.84 3.63
C LEU A 101 12.85 -1.76 4.12
N ARG A 102 13.28 -0.51 3.97
CA ARG A 102 12.43 0.67 4.05
C ARG A 102 12.26 1.21 2.64
N VAL A 103 11.02 1.28 2.17
CA VAL A 103 10.67 1.96 0.94
C VAL A 103 9.98 3.26 1.31
N SER A 104 10.36 4.36 0.70
CA SER A 104 9.67 5.64 0.90
C SER A 104 9.48 6.40 -0.39
N ILE A 105 8.41 7.19 -0.43
CA ILE A 105 8.16 8.17 -1.49
C ILE A 105 8.18 9.54 -0.82
N HIS A 106 9.18 10.34 -1.17
CA HIS A 106 9.32 11.71 -0.71
C HIS A 106 8.61 12.65 -1.67
N GLN A 107 7.86 13.59 -1.11
CA GLN A 107 7.22 14.66 -1.86
C GLN A 107 7.92 15.98 -1.52
N THR A 108 8.39 16.71 -2.53
CA THR A 108 9.05 18.00 -2.33
C THR A 108 8.10 18.97 -1.62
N GLY A 109 8.54 19.51 -0.46
CA GLY A 109 7.73 20.41 0.37
C GLY A 109 6.64 19.73 1.20
N SER A 110 6.56 18.40 1.19
CA SER A 110 5.65 17.61 2.01
C SER A 110 6.43 16.51 2.74
N GLY A 111 5.76 15.76 3.61
CA GLY A 111 6.36 14.63 4.32
C GLY A 111 6.73 13.47 3.39
N SER A 112 7.04 12.33 4.00
CA SER A 112 7.36 11.10 3.27
C SER A 112 6.42 9.99 3.70
N LEU A 113 5.90 9.24 2.74
CA LEU A 113 5.21 7.98 3.04
C LEU A 113 6.24 6.86 3.08
N ILE A 114 6.11 5.97 4.05
CA ILE A 114 7.12 4.97 4.39
C ILE A 114 6.44 3.61 4.55
N TRP A 115 7.04 2.59 3.94
CA TRP A 115 6.65 1.19 4.08
C TRP A 115 7.86 0.36 4.48
N ASN A 116 7.69 -0.54 5.44
CA ASN A 116 8.71 -1.53 5.78
C ASN A 116 8.34 -2.86 5.12
N LYS A 117 9.32 -3.50 4.49
CA LYS A 117 9.15 -4.78 3.78
C LYS A 117 10.13 -5.80 4.31
N GLN A 118 9.63 -6.93 4.80
CA GLN A 118 10.46 -8.03 5.24
C GLN A 118 10.95 -8.84 4.03
N LEU A 119 12.25 -9.10 3.99
CA LEU A 119 12.87 -9.94 2.97
C LEU A 119 12.79 -11.42 3.36
N PRO A 120 12.72 -12.35 2.40
CA PRO A 120 12.91 -13.77 2.66
C PRO A 120 14.27 -14.05 3.32
N GLU A 121 14.30 -14.92 4.33
CA GLU A 121 15.54 -15.31 5.02
C GLU A 121 16.37 -16.32 4.22
N ASP A 122 15.74 -17.06 3.32
CA ASP A 122 16.35 -18.07 2.45
C ASP A 122 17.10 -17.46 1.24
N GLY A 123 17.09 -16.13 1.11
CA GLY A 123 17.70 -15.42 -0.01
C GLY A 123 16.95 -15.56 -1.32
N SER A 124 15.70 -16.06 -1.31
CA SER A 124 14.86 -16.11 -2.51
C SER A 124 14.50 -14.69 -2.98
N TRP A 125 14.27 -14.54 -4.28
CA TRP A 125 13.64 -13.34 -4.81
C TRP A 125 12.19 -13.26 -4.32
N ARG A 126 11.77 -12.06 -3.92
CA ARG A 126 10.38 -11.73 -3.64
C ARG A 126 10.01 -10.44 -4.35
N GLU A 127 8.86 -10.44 -4.99
CA GLU A 127 8.25 -9.26 -5.59
C GLU A 127 7.42 -8.50 -4.55
N PHE A 128 7.49 -7.18 -4.60
CA PHE A 128 6.80 -6.28 -3.67
C PHE A 128 5.97 -5.28 -4.46
N HIS A 129 4.73 -5.10 -4.03
CA HIS A 129 3.80 -4.11 -4.57
C HIS A 129 3.50 -3.06 -3.49
N ILE A 130 3.53 -1.79 -3.88
CA ILE A 130 3.18 -0.65 -3.04
C ILE A 130 2.27 0.28 -3.82
N LEU A 131 1.03 0.43 -3.36
CA LEU A 131 0.12 1.43 -3.88
C LEU A 131 0.37 2.78 -3.21
N TYR A 132 0.70 3.78 -4.01
CA TYR A 132 0.85 5.17 -3.59
C TYR A 132 -0.30 6.01 -4.14
N THR A 133 -0.94 6.76 -3.24
CA THR A 133 -1.97 7.76 -3.61
C THR A 133 -1.43 9.15 -3.31
N ARG A 134 -1.56 10.05 -4.28
CA ARG A 134 -1.18 11.46 -4.14
C ARG A 134 -1.95 12.09 -2.97
N ALA A 135 -1.22 12.54 -1.95
CA ALA A 135 -1.79 13.42 -0.93
C ALA A 135 -1.94 14.83 -1.53
N GLY A 136 -3.09 15.48 -1.31
CA GLY A 136 -3.49 16.73 -1.97
C GLY A 136 -2.35 17.73 -2.18
N GLY A 137 -2.26 18.27 -3.39
CA GLY A 137 -1.20 19.19 -3.82
C GLY A 137 -0.84 19.00 -5.30
N ASN A 138 -0.41 20.09 -5.94
CA ASN A 138 -0.06 20.10 -7.37
C ASN A 138 1.43 19.80 -7.63
N VAL A 139 2.20 19.42 -6.61
CA VAL A 139 3.60 19.02 -6.82
C VAL A 139 3.59 17.70 -7.58
N ASP A 140 4.29 17.65 -8.70
CA ASP A 140 4.32 16.50 -9.60
C ASP A 140 5.49 15.53 -9.31
N ALA A 141 6.67 16.10 -9.04
CA ALA A 141 7.89 15.34 -8.77
C ALA A 141 7.82 14.58 -7.43
N ARG A 142 8.27 13.33 -7.45
CA ARG A 142 8.37 12.43 -6.29
C ARG A 142 9.73 11.75 -6.32
N GLU A 143 10.32 11.50 -5.15
CA GLU A 143 11.55 10.69 -5.05
C GLU A 143 11.20 9.34 -4.43
N LEU A 144 11.36 8.27 -5.23
CA LEU A 144 11.33 6.89 -4.73
C LEU A 144 12.67 6.61 -4.05
N ASN A 145 12.62 6.06 -2.84
CA ASN A 145 13.78 5.65 -2.06
C ASN A 145 13.59 4.20 -1.61
N ILE A 146 14.60 3.35 -1.84
CA ILE A 146 14.67 1.98 -1.34
C ILE A 146 15.93 1.86 -0.48
N ALA A 147 15.77 1.61 0.81
CA ALA A 147 16.84 1.60 1.77
C ALA A 147 16.91 0.29 2.56
N THR A 148 18.12 -0.17 2.83
CA THR A 148 18.38 -1.16 3.88
C THR A 148 18.26 -0.50 5.24
N LEU A 149 17.58 -1.17 6.17
CA LEU A 149 17.63 -0.82 7.58
C LEU A 149 18.99 -1.24 8.17
N ILE A 150 19.29 -0.74 9.36
CA ILE A 150 20.59 -0.98 10.02
C ILE A 150 20.80 -2.49 10.20
N GLY A 151 21.95 -3.00 9.76
CA GLY A 151 22.27 -4.43 9.76
C GLY A 151 23.64 -4.73 9.12
N THR A 152 23.89 -6.00 8.81
CA THR A 152 25.03 -6.46 8.00
C THR A 152 24.55 -7.29 6.83
N GLY A 153 25.43 -7.56 5.86
CA GLY A 153 25.10 -8.35 4.68
C GLY A 153 24.66 -7.47 3.53
N LYS A 154 23.99 -8.05 2.54
CA LYS A 154 23.67 -7.37 1.29
C LYS A 154 22.21 -7.62 0.91
N VAL A 155 21.62 -6.66 0.22
CA VAL A 155 20.32 -6.82 -0.42
C VAL A 155 20.49 -6.55 -1.91
N GLN A 156 19.91 -7.41 -2.74
CA GLN A 156 19.81 -7.16 -4.17
C GLN A 156 18.40 -6.72 -4.52
N VAL A 157 18.30 -5.71 -5.39
CA VAL A 157 17.08 -5.10 -5.90
C VAL A 157 17.13 -5.14 -7.42
N ASP A 158 16.01 -5.48 -8.04
CA ASP A 158 15.85 -5.57 -9.49
C ASP A 158 14.40 -5.27 -9.92
N ASP A 159 14.18 -5.12 -11.22
CA ASP A 159 12.88 -4.96 -11.87
C ASP A 159 12.03 -3.85 -11.22
N VAL A 160 12.63 -2.68 -10.95
CA VAL A 160 11.90 -1.56 -10.35
C VAL A 160 10.99 -0.91 -11.39
N GLU A 161 9.71 -0.79 -11.07
CA GLU A 161 8.71 -0.12 -11.88
C GLU A 161 7.89 0.84 -11.02
N VAL A 162 7.50 1.96 -11.62
CA VAL A 162 6.49 2.87 -11.07
C VAL A 162 5.49 3.13 -12.18
N ARG A 163 4.28 2.58 -12.09
CA ARG A 163 3.30 2.66 -13.18
C ARG A 163 1.90 2.98 -12.68
N GLU A 164 0.96 3.20 -13.60
CA GLU A 164 -0.45 3.28 -13.24
C GLU A 164 -0.87 1.97 -12.56
N PRO A 165 -1.65 2.00 -11.46
CA PRO A 165 -2.05 0.79 -10.78
C PRO A 165 -2.73 -0.14 -11.76
N SER A 166 -2.24 -1.39 -11.81
CA SER A 166 -2.89 -2.43 -12.59
C SER A 166 -4.34 -2.46 -12.13
N LYS A 167 -5.31 -2.23 -13.03
CA LYS A 167 -6.73 -2.47 -12.70
C LYS A 167 -6.76 -3.89 -12.19
N VAL A 168 -6.99 -4.08 -10.88
CA VAL A 168 -7.08 -5.40 -10.29
C VAL A 168 -8.16 -6.10 -11.11
N VAL A 169 -7.75 -7.00 -12.00
CA VAL A 169 -8.67 -7.86 -12.71
C VAL A 169 -9.22 -8.76 -11.62
N GLU A 170 -10.38 -8.36 -11.11
CA GLU A 170 -11.11 -9.05 -10.08
C GLU A 170 -11.27 -10.51 -10.51
N ASN A 171 -10.50 -11.39 -9.86
CA ASN A 171 -10.59 -12.85 -9.92
C ASN A 171 -10.95 -13.42 -11.30
N GLN A 172 -10.03 -13.38 -12.26
CA GLN A 172 -10.04 -14.45 -13.25
C GLN A 172 -9.43 -15.68 -12.57
N PRO A 173 -10.16 -16.81 -12.45
CA PRO A 173 -9.61 -18.06 -11.94
C PRO A 173 -8.34 -18.38 -12.72
N PRO A 174 -7.29 -18.94 -12.07
CA PRO A 174 -6.06 -19.29 -12.76
C PRO A 174 -6.42 -20.14 -13.98
N GLN A 175 -6.17 -19.63 -15.18
CA GLN A 175 -6.26 -20.45 -16.38
C GLN A 175 -5.24 -21.58 -16.20
N PRO A 176 -5.64 -22.84 -16.46
CA PRO A 176 -4.70 -23.94 -16.45
C PRO A 176 -3.55 -23.57 -17.39
N VAL A 177 -2.33 -23.58 -16.85
CA VAL A 177 -1.11 -23.41 -17.64
C VAL A 177 -1.14 -24.49 -18.72
N ALA A 178 -1.28 -24.09 -19.97
CA ALA A 178 -1.11 -25.01 -21.09
C ALA A 178 0.31 -25.58 -20.99
N PRO A 179 0.49 -26.91 -21.02
CA PRO A 179 1.82 -27.49 -20.94
C PRO A 179 2.66 -26.97 -22.10
N SER A 180 3.87 -26.47 -21.78
CA SER A 180 4.88 -26.16 -22.80
C SER A 180 5.11 -27.38 -23.69
N PRO A 181 5.29 -27.20 -25.01
CA PRO A 181 5.48 -28.29 -25.94
C PRO A 181 6.83 -28.96 -25.65
N ALA A 182 6.78 -30.14 -25.02
CA ALA A 182 7.92 -31.04 -24.96
C ALA A 182 8.00 -31.84 -26.27
N ALA A 183 9.25 -32.09 -26.67
CA ALA A 183 9.67 -32.71 -27.91
C ALA A 183 8.86 -33.96 -28.30
N THR A 184 8.66 -34.08 -29.62
CA THR A 184 8.02 -35.19 -30.34
C THR A 184 8.46 -36.56 -29.84
N PRO A 185 7.53 -37.43 -29.39
CA PRO A 185 7.73 -38.86 -29.36
C PRO A 185 6.90 -39.59 -30.43
N MET A 186 7.40 -40.76 -30.80
CA MET A 186 6.87 -41.75 -31.75
C MET A 186 5.42 -42.20 -31.45
N PRO A 187 4.71 -42.81 -32.42
CA PRO A 187 3.27 -43.06 -32.32
C PRO A 187 2.98 -44.25 -31.40
N GLU A 188 2.27 -43.99 -30.31
CA GLU A 188 1.71 -45.03 -29.45
C GLU A 188 0.17 -44.99 -29.50
N THR A 189 -0.40 -46.18 -29.51
CA THR A 189 -1.78 -46.53 -29.83
C THR A 189 -2.78 -45.95 -28.82
N ARG A 190 -3.81 -45.26 -29.34
CA ARG A 190 -4.86 -44.55 -28.61
C ARG A 190 -5.88 -45.52 -27.98
N PRO A 191 -6.12 -45.50 -26.66
CA PRO A 191 -7.31 -46.10 -26.04
C PRO A 191 -8.52 -45.14 -26.10
N PRO A 192 -9.76 -45.67 -25.96
CA PRO A 192 -10.98 -44.89 -26.15
C PRO A 192 -11.21 -43.84 -25.05
N ALA A 193 -11.84 -42.74 -25.45
CA ALA A 193 -12.10 -41.56 -24.65
C ALA A 193 -12.94 -41.85 -23.40
N SER A 194 -12.41 -41.48 -22.24
CA SER A 194 -13.16 -41.41 -20.99
C SER A 194 -13.95 -40.11 -20.92
N ALA A 195 -15.23 -40.20 -20.57
CA ALA A 195 -16.16 -39.08 -20.45
C ALA A 195 -15.70 -38.06 -19.37
N PRO A 196 -16.03 -36.76 -19.52
CA PRO A 196 -15.63 -35.74 -18.57
C PRO A 196 -16.38 -35.88 -17.23
N PHE A 197 -15.62 -36.03 -16.15
CA PHE A 197 -16.15 -35.92 -14.79
C PHE A 197 -16.58 -34.48 -14.53
N ALA A 198 -17.88 -34.26 -14.33
CA ALA A 198 -18.42 -32.99 -13.84
C ALA A 198 -17.87 -32.72 -12.43
N ARG A 199 -17.16 -31.59 -12.25
CA ARG A 199 -16.76 -31.14 -10.91
C ARG A 199 -18.01 -30.78 -10.11
N PRO A 200 -18.16 -31.30 -8.88
CA PRO A 200 -19.22 -30.84 -7.97
C PRO A 200 -19.09 -29.34 -7.74
N ALA A 201 -20.22 -28.63 -7.77
CA ALA A 201 -20.28 -27.21 -7.42
C ALA A 201 -19.72 -27.01 -6.00
N ALA A 202 -18.85 -26.01 -5.83
CA ALA A 202 -18.34 -25.64 -4.52
C ALA A 202 -19.54 -25.26 -3.62
N PRO A 203 -19.62 -25.78 -2.38
CA PRO A 203 -20.69 -25.42 -1.46
C PRO A 203 -20.65 -23.90 -1.21
N PRO A 204 -21.81 -23.24 -1.08
CA PRO A 204 -21.85 -21.84 -0.72
C PRO A 204 -21.08 -21.61 0.60
N PRO A 205 -20.35 -20.51 0.74
CA PRO A 205 -19.61 -20.22 1.96
C PRO A 205 -20.58 -20.24 3.15
N SER A 206 -20.32 -21.15 4.09
CA SER A 206 -21.11 -21.27 5.32
C SER A 206 -21.14 -19.92 6.04
N ALA A 207 -22.34 -19.37 6.23
CA ALA A 207 -22.52 -18.15 7.00
C ALA A 207 -22.03 -18.40 8.44
N ILE A 208 -20.97 -17.72 8.85
CA ILE A 208 -20.48 -17.76 10.23
C ILE A 208 -21.58 -17.15 11.11
N PRO A 209 -22.07 -17.87 12.15
CA PRO A 209 -23.11 -17.35 13.02
C PRO A 209 -22.62 -16.08 13.72
N THR A 210 -23.30 -14.96 13.49
CA THR A 210 -23.06 -13.71 14.21
C THR A 210 -23.60 -13.82 15.62
N SER A 211 -22.72 -13.75 16.61
CA SER A 211 -23.10 -13.56 18.02
C SER A 211 -24.02 -12.33 18.15
N PRO A 212 -25.08 -12.39 18.97
CA PRO A 212 -25.99 -11.26 19.16
C PRO A 212 -25.25 -10.05 19.73
N LEU A 213 -25.45 -8.89 19.11
CA LEU A 213 -24.86 -7.63 19.54
C LEU A 213 -25.39 -7.21 20.92
N PRO A 214 -24.54 -6.69 21.83
CA PRO A 214 -25.01 -6.14 23.08
C PRO A 214 -26.02 -4.99 22.84
N ALA A 215 -27.03 -4.87 23.70
CA ALA A 215 -28.05 -3.82 23.57
C ALA A 215 -27.41 -2.42 23.50
N GLY A 216 -27.87 -1.59 22.56
CA GLY A 216 -27.35 -0.25 22.35
C GLY A 216 -26.00 -0.18 21.60
N THR A 217 -25.54 -1.28 21.01
CA THR A 217 -24.35 -1.34 20.17
C THR A 217 -24.69 -1.13 18.70
N PHE A 218 -23.97 -0.25 18.02
CA PHE A 218 -24.08 -0.11 16.56
C PHE A 218 -23.40 -1.30 15.85
N GLY A 219 -24.14 -2.01 14.98
CA GLY A 219 -23.64 -3.18 14.26
C GLY A 219 -23.08 -2.88 12.87
N SER A 220 -23.41 -1.73 12.30
CA SER A 220 -22.99 -1.31 10.97
C SER A 220 -22.96 0.21 10.83
N LEU A 221 -22.26 0.72 9.80
CA LEU A 221 -22.30 2.15 9.47
C LEU A 221 -23.71 2.60 9.08
N ALA A 222 -24.50 1.70 8.47
CA ALA A 222 -25.89 1.95 8.14
C ALA A 222 -26.75 2.14 9.39
N ASP A 223 -26.49 1.41 10.48
CA ASP A 223 -27.23 1.58 11.73
C ASP A 223 -26.94 2.95 12.37
N VAL A 224 -25.71 3.46 12.21
CA VAL A 224 -25.36 4.82 12.65
C VAL A 224 -26.16 5.85 11.86
N LEU A 225 -26.21 5.74 10.53
CA LEU A 225 -27.00 6.67 9.70
C LEU A 225 -28.51 6.55 9.96
N LYS A 226 -29.04 5.34 10.12
CA LYS A 226 -30.46 5.11 10.45
C LYS A 226 -30.88 5.73 11.78
N SER A 227 -29.93 5.96 12.68
CA SER A 227 -30.21 6.65 13.95
C SER A 227 -30.48 8.14 13.75
N VAL A 228 -30.01 8.74 12.65
CA VAL A 228 -30.11 10.19 12.39
C VAL A 228 -31.55 10.56 11.99
N PRO A 229 -32.06 11.72 12.45
CA PRO A 229 -33.39 12.19 12.05
C PRO A 229 -33.55 12.25 10.52
N PRO A 230 -34.61 11.65 9.95
CA PRO A 230 -34.82 11.61 8.50
C PRO A 230 -34.89 13.00 7.86
N ASP A 231 -35.42 14.01 8.56
CA ASP A 231 -35.53 15.37 8.03
C ASP A 231 -34.17 16.05 7.86
N SER A 232 -33.20 15.75 8.74
CA SER A 232 -31.82 16.23 8.58
C SER A 232 -31.10 15.51 7.44
N LEU A 233 -31.39 14.22 7.22
CA LEU A 233 -30.86 13.47 6.06
C LEU A 233 -31.40 13.99 4.73
N LYS A 234 -32.68 14.35 4.64
CA LYS A 234 -33.26 14.95 3.43
C LYS A 234 -32.57 16.25 3.02
N LYS A 235 -32.11 17.06 3.98
CA LYS A 235 -31.37 18.30 3.71
C LYS A 235 -30.05 18.06 2.98
N LEU A 236 -29.48 16.85 3.07
CA LEU A 236 -28.26 16.50 2.34
C LEU A 236 -28.46 16.40 0.82
N GLN A 237 -29.70 16.30 0.34
CA GLN A 237 -30.02 16.12 -1.08
C GLN A 237 -30.11 17.45 -1.84
N ASP A 238 -30.26 18.57 -1.14
CA ASP A 238 -30.40 19.89 -1.74
C ASP A 238 -29.15 20.72 -1.43
N ALA A 239 -28.46 21.17 -2.47
CA ALA A 239 -27.27 21.99 -2.38
C ALA A 239 -27.46 23.29 -1.56
N SER A 240 -28.68 23.83 -1.50
CA SER A 240 -29.00 25.02 -0.71
C SER A 240 -29.14 24.73 0.80
N THR A 241 -29.38 23.47 1.17
CA THR A 241 -29.62 23.06 2.58
C THR A 241 -28.57 22.10 3.14
N VAL A 242 -27.64 21.62 2.30
CA VAL A 242 -26.64 20.61 2.65
C VAL A 242 -25.79 20.99 3.87
N GLU A 243 -25.33 22.24 3.98
CA GLU A 243 -24.50 22.70 5.10
C GLU A 243 -25.28 22.74 6.43
N ALA A 244 -26.55 23.13 6.38
CA ALA A 244 -27.45 23.08 7.53
C ALA A 244 -27.73 21.63 7.93
N GLY A 245 -27.98 20.75 6.96
CA GLY A 245 -28.14 19.31 7.18
C GLY A 245 -26.91 18.70 7.85
N ILE A 246 -25.70 18.96 7.34
CA ILE A 246 -24.45 18.50 7.94
C ILE A 246 -24.32 18.97 9.40
N THR A 247 -24.63 20.23 9.66
CA THR A 247 -24.55 20.80 11.01
C THR A 247 -25.50 20.10 11.99
N GLU A 248 -26.76 19.91 11.60
CA GLU A 248 -27.76 19.22 12.40
C GLU A 248 -27.40 17.76 12.66
N ILE A 249 -26.95 17.05 11.63
CA ILE A 249 -26.54 15.65 11.74
C ILE A 249 -25.33 15.52 12.65
N ASN A 250 -24.33 16.40 12.52
CA ASN A 250 -23.14 16.37 13.37
C ASN A 250 -23.48 16.65 14.84
N GLN A 251 -24.40 17.58 15.09
CA GLN A 251 -24.90 17.83 16.45
C GLN A 251 -25.61 16.59 17.01
N TYR A 252 -26.45 15.93 16.20
CA TYR A 252 -27.14 14.70 16.60
C TYR A 252 -26.16 13.56 16.90
N LEU A 253 -25.21 13.29 16.01
CA LEU A 253 -24.22 12.22 16.15
C LEU A 253 -23.30 12.47 17.36
N ALA A 254 -22.92 13.72 17.62
CA ALA A 254 -22.15 14.10 18.79
C ALA A 254 -22.89 13.82 20.11
N GLN A 255 -24.22 13.89 20.13
CA GLN A 255 -25.04 13.62 21.31
C GLN A 255 -25.42 12.14 21.46
N ASN A 256 -25.70 11.45 20.35
CA ASN A 256 -26.35 10.14 20.37
C ASN A 256 -25.43 8.97 20.01
N ALA A 257 -24.44 9.20 19.15
CA ALA A 257 -23.51 8.15 18.69
C ALA A 257 -22.18 8.20 19.47
N LYS A 258 -21.65 9.39 19.73
CA LYS A 258 -20.39 9.55 20.47
C LYS A 258 -20.50 8.92 21.87
N GLY A 259 -19.51 8.12 22.24
CA GLY A 259 -19.45 7.40 23.51
C GLY A 259 -20.23 6.08 23.54
N LYS A 260 -20.95 5.72 22.47
CA LYS A 260 -21.66 4.44 22.39
C LYS A 260 -20.73 3.30 21.95
N PRO A 261 -20.97 2.07 22.43
CA PRO A 261 -20.28 0.91 21.91
C PRO A 261 -20.67 0.65 20.45
N ALA A 262 -19.73 0.15 19.68
CA ALA A 262 -19.96 -0.27 18.31
C ALA A 262 -19.13 -1.51 17.99
N GLN A 263 -19.67 -2.33 17.09
CA GLN A 263 -19.01 -3.51 16.57
C GLN A 263 -19.27 -3.59 15.08
N PHE A 264 -18.21 -3.54 14.27
CA PHE A 264 -18.31 -3.53 12.83
C PHE A 264 -17.54 -4.70 12.23
N ARG A 265 -18.09 -5.30 11.18
CA ARG A 265 -17.36 -6.22 10.29
C ARG A 265 -16.76 -5.42 9.14
N VAL A 266 -15.46 -5.56 8.94
CA VAL A 266 -14.67 -4.58 8.20
C VAL A 266 -13.60 -5.25 7.38
N LYS A 267 -13.34 -4.72 6.18
CA LYS A 267 -12.14 -5.06 5.39
C LYS A 267 -11.08 -4.00 5.62
N ILE A 268 -9.86 -4.41 5.97
CA ILE A 268 -8.77 -3.47 6.30
C ILE A 268 -8.14 -2.91 5.02
N ALA A 269 -8.08 -1.58 4.90
CA ALA A 269 -7.36 -0.89 3.82
C ALA A 269 -5.98 -0.41 4.26
N VAL A 270 -5.81 -0.01 5.52
CA VAL A 270 -4.54 0.49 6.07
C VAL A 270 -4.38 -0.07 7.47
N ALA A 271 -3.16 -0.46 7.83
CA ALA A 271 -2.78 -0.91 9.16
C ALA A 271 -1.40 -0.36 9.50
N GLU A 272 -1.29 0.43 10.58
CA GLU A 272 -0.04 1.12 10.90
C GLU A 272 0.13 1.40 12.41
N PRO A 273 1.38 1.42 12.91
CA PRO A 273 1.67 1.87 14.26
C PRO A 273 1.43 3.38 14.41
N VAL A 274 1.09 3.81 15.62
CA VAL A 274 0.86 5.23 15.95
C VAL A 274 1.82 5.63 17.07
N ALA A 275 2.42 6.82 16.95
CA ALA A 275 3.33 7.37 17.96
C ALA A 275 2.60 7.97 19.20
N GLU A 276 1.28 7.82 19.29
CA GLU A 276 0.48 8.40 20.35
C GLU A 276 0.63 7.63 21.67
N LYS A 277 0.57 8.34 22.80
CA LYS A 277 0.76 7.72 24.13
C LYS A 277 -0.33 6.70 24.49
N ARG A 278 -1.57 6.88 23.99
CA ARG A 278 -2.73 6.05 24.36
C ARG A 278 -3.06 4.97 23.33
N ASN A 279 -2.70 5.19 22.07
CA ASN A 279 -2.98 4.29 20.96
C ASN A 279 -1.65 3.90 20.31
N LYS A 280 -1.37 2.59 20.23
CA LYS A 280 -0.12 2.09 19.64
C LYS A 280 -0.29 1.67 18.19
N PHE A 281 -1.52 1.39 17.79
CA PHE A 281 -1.84 0.84 16.48
C PHE A 281 -3.18 1.36 16.02
N ARG A 282 -3.32 1.60 14.71
CA ARG A 282 -4.61 1.93 14.12
C ARG A 282 -4.80 1.23 12.79
N VAL A 283 -6.06 0.96 12.45
CA VAL A 283 -6.44 0.45 11.14
C VAL A 283 -7.50 1.35 10.51
N ARG A 284 -7.40 1.54 9.20
CA ARG A 284 -8.45 2.16 8.39
C ARG A 284 -9.18 1.07 7.62
N MET A 285 -10.49 1.17 7.60
CA MET A 285 -11.33 0.31 6.77
C MET A 285 -11.27 0.73 5.29
N VAL A 286 -11.60 -0.19 4.39
CA VAL A 286 -12.01 0.17 3.03
C VAL A 286 -13.23 1.08 3.12
N ASP A 287 -13.16 2.22 2.44
CA ASP A 287 -14.25 3.17 2.33
C ASP A 287 -15.47 2.44 1.73
N ALA A 288 -16.64 2.55 2.37
CA ALA A 288 -17.83 1.77 2.02
C ALA A 288 -19.00 2.67 1.67
N SER A 289 -19.78 2.31 0.64
CA SER A 289 -21.04 2.99 0.33
C SER A 289 -22.06 2.69 1.42
N VAL A 290 -22.64 3.72 2.04
CA VAL A 290 -23.66 3.56 3.09
C VAL A 290 -24.95 4.23 2.64
N ALA A 291 -25.97 3.41 2.39
CA ALA A 291 -27.30 3.91 2.05
C ALA A 291 -27.85 4.76 3.21
N ASN A 292 -28.19 6.02 2.91
CA ASN A 292 -28.77 6.94 3.88
C ASN A 292 -30.31 6.86 3.95
N GLY A 293 -30.94 6.02 3.12
CA GLY A 293 -32.40 5.87 3.05
C GLY A 293 -33.12 6.93 2.22
N THR A 294 -32.43 7.94 1.69
CA THR A 294 -32.99 8.98 0.81
C THR A 294 -32.70 8.76 -0.67
N GLY A 295 -31.92 7.72 -1.00
CA GLY A 295 -31.58 7.32 -2.38
C GLY A 295 -30.15 7.66 -2.79
N ASP A 296 -29.45 8.49 -2.01
CA ASP A 296 -28.04 8.79 -2.20
C ASP A 296 -27.18 7.99 -1.22
N ASP A 297 -26.08 7.44 -1.71
CA ASP A 297 -25.12 6.77 -0.84
C ASP A 297 -24.12 7.79 -0.26
N ILE A 298 -23.82 7.63 1.03
CA ILE A 298 -22.78 8.39 1.71
C ILE A 298 -21.54 7.51 1.83
N ASN A 299 -20.36 8.04 1.50
CA ASN A 299 -19.12 7.30 1.71
C ASN A 299 -18.82 7.17 3.21
N GLY A 300 -18.70 5.96 3.72
CA GLY A 300 -18.34 5.64 5.09
C GLY A 300 -16.85 5.38 5.24
N ARG A 301 -16.20 6.17 6.09
CA ARG A 301 -14.80 5.98 6.50
C ARG A 301 -14.73 5.69 7.99
N LEU A 302 -13.95 4.67 8.33
CA LEU A 302 -13.72 4.32 9.72
C LEU A 302 -12.23 4.10 10.03
N TRP A 303 -11.80 4.69 11.12
CA TRP A 303 -10.56 4.36 11.80
C TRP A 303 -10.83 3.65 13.12
N ALA A 304 -10.10 2.57 13.39
CA ALA A 304 -10.12 1.90 14.68
C ALA A 304 -8.74 2.00 15.34
N TYR A 305 -8.72 2.56 16.55
CA TYR A 305 -7.53 2.83 17.34
C TYR A 305 -7.41 1.80 18.47
N PHE A 306 -6.30 1.08 18.49
CA PHE A 306 -6.01 0.02 19.45
C PHE A 306 -5.02 0.52 20.51
N PRO A 307 -5.38 0.46 21.81
CA PRO A 307 -4.41 0.61 22.89
C PRO A 307 -3.40 -0.53 22.86
N GLU A 308 -2.27 -0.32 23.54
CA GLU A 308 -1.17 -1.29 23.62
C GLU A 308 -1.63 -2.70 24.05
N SER A 309 -2.55 -2.77 25.01
CA SER A 309 -3.07 -4.03 25.54
C SER A 309 -4.01 -4.80 24.60
N SER A 310 -4.39 -4.22 23.46
CA SER A 310 -5.29 -4.85 22.49
C SER A 310 -4.79 -4.78 21.06
N VAL A 311 -3.51 -4.46 20.85
CA VAL A 311 -2.90 -4.54 19.52
C VAL A 311 -3.12 -5.95 18.97
N PRO A 312 -3.71 -6.08 17.77
CA PRO A 312 -3.87 -7.38 17.13
C PRO A 312 -2.54 -8.13 17.08
N PRO A 313 -2.51 -9.43 17.45
CA PRO A 313 -1.34 -10.26 17.20
C PRO A 313 -0.93 -10.19 15.72
N ASP A 314 0.38 -10.30 15.46
CA ASP A 314 0.92 -10.26 14.11
C ASP A 314 0.13 -11.17 13.16
N GLY A 315 -0.24 -10.64 12.00
CA GLY A 315 -1.00 -11.36 10.97
C GLY A 315 -2.53 -11.29 11.09
N LYS A 316 -3.12 -10.90 12.23
CA LYS A 316 -4.59 -10.84 12.38
C LYS A 316 -5.24 -9.58 11.83
N ALA A 317 -4.51 -8.47 11.77
CA ALA A 317 -5.00 -7.19 11.25
C ALA A 317 -4.14 -6.72 10.09
N THR A 318 -4.09 -7.52 9.03
CA THR A 318 -3.33 -7.22 7.80
C THR A 318 -4.22 -6.55 6.76
N VAL A 319 -3.62 -5.73 5.89
CA VAL A 319 -4.35 -5.11 4.77
C VAL A 319 -4.99 -6.21 3.91
N GLY A 320 -6.27 -6.03 3.58
CA GLY A 320 -7.08 -6.98 2.82
C GLY A 320 -7.86 -7.98 3.67
N SER A 321 -7.51 -8.17 4.95
CA SER A 321 -8.24 -9.07 5.84
C SER A 321 -9.62 -8.53 6.20
N GLU A 322 -10.58 -9.44 6.35
CA GLU A 322 -11.89 -9.14 6.92
C GLU A 322 -11.91 -9.54 8.40
N ILE A 323 -12.20 -8.59 9.27
CA ILE A 323 -12.22 -8.78 10.71
C ILE A 323 -13.45 -8.11 11.33
N VAL A 324 -13.79 -8.53 12.55
CA VAL A 324 -14.81 -7.88 13.36
C VAL A 324 -14.12 -7.07 14.45
N ILE A 325 -14.31 -5.75 14.45
CA ILE A 325 -13.72 -4.82 15.40
C ILE A 325 -14.82 -4.30 16.32
N SER A 326 -14.55 -4.30 17.62
CA SER A 326 -15.39 -3.68 18.64
C SER A 326 -14.66 -2.49 19.28
N GLY A 327 -15.39 -1.49 19.74
CA GLY A 327 -14.82 -0.31 20.39
C GLY A 327 -15.90 0.68 20.85
N VAL A 328 -15.47 1.88 21.21
CA VAL A 328 -16.36 3.00 21.56
C VAL A 328 -16.19 4.10 20.52
N ILE A 329 -17.30 4.65 20.02
CA ILE A 329 -17.26 5.76 19.06
C ILE A 329 -16.69 7.01 19.74
N GLY A 330 -15.45 7.38 19.40
CA GLY A 330 -14.80 8.60 19.90
C GLY A 330 -15.11 9.83 19.04
N ARG A 331 -15.31 9.62 17.74
CA ARG A 331 -15.69 10.63 16.76
C ARG A 331 -16.71 10.07 15.79
N CYS A 332 -17.72 10.86 15.44
CA CYS A 332 -18.71 10.53 14.43
C CYS A 332 -19.26 11.83 13.83
N ASP A 333 -18.95 12.09 12.55
CA ASP A 333 -19.39 13.28 11.83
C ASP A 333 -19.50 13.02 10.33
N ILE A 334 -20.32 13.82 9.66
CA ILE A 334 -20.41 13.94 8.22
C ILE A 334 -19.70 15.24 7.80
N ASN A 335 -19.00 15.20 6.67
CA ASN A 335 -18.52 16.39 5.99
C ASN A 335 -18.71 16.29 4.48
N ASN A 336 -18.60 17.43 3.79
CA ASN A 336 -18.71 17.55 2.34
C ASN A 336 -17.44 18.20 1.76
N LYS A 337 -16.39 17.39 1.54
CA LYS A 337 -15.15 17.84 0.90
C LYS A 337 -15.12 17.46 -0.58
N GLY A 338 -16.22 17.72 -1.29
CA GLY A 338 -16.45 17.31 -2.68
C GLY A 338 -17.29 16.04 -2.81
N HIS A 339 -17.50 15.30 -1.73
CA HIS A 339 -18.44 14.20 -1.60
C HIS A 339 -18.85 14.08 -0.13
N LEU A 340 -20.09 13.68 0.11
CA LEU A 340 -20.58 13.40 1.46
C LEU A 340 -19.84 12.18 2.03
N GLN A 341 -19.22 12.38 3.19
CA GLN A 341 -18.48 11.33 3.88
C GLN A 341 -18.82 11.28 5.37
N LEU A 342 -19.30 10.12 5.83
CA LEU A 342 -19.42 9.76 7.23
C LEU A 342 -18.05 9.29 7.75
N ASN A 343 -17.53 9.94 8.78
CA ASN A 343 -16.26 9.63 9.42
C ASN A 343 -16.52 9.10 10.84
N ILE A 344 -15.97 7.93 11.16
CA ILE A 344 -16.07 7.31 12.49
C ILE A 344 -14.68 6.97 13.00
N ASP A 345 -14.38 7.37 14.24
CA ASP A 345 -13.21 6.89 14.97
C ASP A 345 -13.65 5.99 16.13
N LEU A 346 -13.23 4.73 16.12
CA LEU A 346 -13.37 3.81 17.24
C LEU A 346 -12.16 3.88 18.16
N GLN A 347 -12.40 4.20 19.42
CA GLN A 347 -11.40 4.26 20.48
C GLN A 347 -11.46 3.00 21.34
N GLY A 348 -10.32 2.62 21.92
CA GLY A 348 -10.24 1.43 22.79
C GLY A 348 -10.55 0.15 22.02
N SER A 349 -10.21 0.10 20.74
CA SER A 349 -10.63 -0.96 19.83
C SER A 349 -10.04 -2.31 20.20
N LYS A 350 -10.80 -3.38 19.95
CA LYS A 350 -10.40 -4.78 20.15
C LYS A 350 -10.96 -5.63 19.02
N LEU A 351 -10.22 -6.67 18.65
CA LEU A 351 -10.79 -7.72 17.79
C LEU A 351 -11.90 -8.42 18.57
N ALA A 352 -13.11 -8.46 18.01
CA ALA A 352 -14.15 -9.32 18.55
C ALA A 352 -13.73 -10.77 18.31
N SER A 353 -13.92 -11.62 19.31
CA SER A 353 -13.75 -13.07 19.10
C SER A 353 -14.82 -13.52 18.09
N PRO A 354 -14.45 -14.36 17.10
CA PRO A 354 -15.39 -14.86 16.10
C PRO A 354 -16.57 -15.60 16.74
#